data_AF-A0A2G6BRC4-F1
#
_entry.id   AF-A0A2G6BRC4-F1
#
_cell.length_a   1.000
_cell.length_b   1.000
_cell.length_c   1.000
_cell.angle_alpha   90.00
_cell.angle_beta   90.00
_cell.angle_gamma   90.00
#
_symmetry.space_group_name_H-M   'P 1'
#
loop_
_entity.id
_entity.type
_entity.pdbx_description
1 polymer ?
#
loop_
_entity_poly.entity_id
_entity_poly.type
_entity_poly.pdbx_seq_one_letter_code
_entity_poly.pdbx_strand_id
1 'polypeptide(L)'
;MGKTLNPDICGECHKIGDGCCLLKPEFTDYLFGLTPYEVRRIKAETGLDKAEFTDDNIVSEDFLRALLKTDKNMIKMFPDRRRIHLKIKNGQCVFLTDSGCQLSAETRPFYCKLYPFWYSEGRLILLKSSFCLAQKDAVSIYRIMRKLGAEEDELKEIYENFIKAAREI
;
A
#
# COMPACT_ATOMS: atom_id res chain seq x y z
N MET A 1 -16.40 -12.02 -8.28
CA MET A 1 -14.95 -12.27 -8.39
C MET A 1 -14.29 -10.92 -8.65
N GLY A 2 -13.87 -10.22 -7.59
CA GLY A 2 -13.13 -8.95 -7.71
C GLY A 2 -11.76 -9.22 -8.34
N LYS A 3 -11.33 -8.38 -9.27
CA LYS A 3 -10.06 -8.54 -9.97
C LYS A 3 -9.08 -7.57 -9.34
N THR A 4 -8.41 -8.07 -8.31
CA THR A 4 -7.32 -7.36 -7.67
C THR A 4 -6.23 -6.97 -8.68
N LEU A 5 -5.44 -5.94 -8.33
CA LEU A 5 -4.35 -5.41 -9.17
C LEU A 5 -3.54 -6.51 -9.85
N ASN A 6 -3.34 -6.36 -11.16
CA ASN A 6 -2.67 -7.31 -12.04
C ASN A 6 -1.32 -7.76 -11.44
N PRO A 7 -1.20 -9.01 -11.00
CA PRO A 7 0.02 -9.52 -10.35
C PRO A 7 1.23 -9.50 -11.29
N ASP A 8 1.02 -9.51 -12.61
CA ASP A 8 2.11 -9.50 -13.59
C ASP A 8 2.92 -8.21 -13.52
N ILE A 9 2.29 -7.04 -13.41
CA ILE A 9 3.03 -5.77 -13.32
C ILE A 9 3.79 -5.66 -12.00
N CYS A 10 3.21 -6.10 -10.89
CA CYS A 10 3.93 -6.10 -9.62
C CYS A 10 5.14 -7.06 -9.65
N GLY A 11 4.99 -8.22 -10.30
CA GLY A 11 6.10 -9.15 -10.55
C GLY A 11 7.15 -8.58 -11.50
N GLU A 12 6.74 -7.85 -12.54
CA GLU A 12 7.64 -7.16 -13.47
C GLU A 12 8.43 -6.03 -12.79
N CYS A 13 7.76 -5.19 -11.99
CA CYS A 13 8.43 -4.18 -11.17
C CYS A 13 9.57 -4.81 -10.36
N HIS A 14 9.28 -5.93 -9.69
CA HIS A 14 10.29 -6.63 -8.90
C HIS A 14 11.44 -7.16 -9.76
N LYS A 15 11.16 -7.79 -10.90
CA LYS A 15 12.19 -8.35 -11.80
C LYS A 15 13.20 -7.30 -12.28
N ILE A 16 12.77 -6.05 -12.43
CA ILE A 16 13.66 -4.95 -12.84
C ILE A 16 14.34 -4.25 -11.64
N GLY A 17 14.16 -4.76 -10.42
CA GLY A 17 14.74 -4.22 -9.21
C GLY A 17 14.06 -2.94 -8.70
N ASP A 18 12.78 -2.73 -9.03
CA ASP A 18 12.01 -1.55 -8.62
C ASP A 18 10.65 -1.91 -7.99
N GLY A 19 9.93 -0.90 -7.50
CA GLY A 19 8.55 -1.02 -7.02
C GLY A 19 8.38 -0.80 -5.51
N CYS A 20 7.12 -0.62 -5.10
CA CYS A 20 6.77 -0.24 -3.73
C CYS A 20 7.14 -1.27 -2.65
N CYS A 21 7.40 -2.52 -3.02
CA CYS A 21 7.85 -3.59 -2.12
C CYS A 21 9.37 -3.57 -1.87
N LEU A 22 10.13 -2.79 -2.65
CA LEU A 22 11.58 -2.59 -2.51
C LEU A 22 11.81 -1.21 -1.91
N LEU A 23 12.02 -1.17 -0.60
CA LEU A 23 12.15 0.08 0.13
C LEU A 23 13.61 0.40 0.32
N LYS A 24 14.07 1.39 -0.45
CA LYS A 24 15.33 2.05 -0.14
C LYS A 24 15.19 2.75 1.22
N PRO A 25 16.26 2.82 2.04
CA PRO A 25 16.20 3.39 3.38
C PRO A 25 15.55 4.78 3.45
N GLU A 26 15.77 5.60 2.43
CA GLU A 26 15.19 6.95 2.29
C GLU A 26 13.67 6.97 2.09
N PHE A 27 13.04 5.83 1.77
CA PHE A 27 11.59 5.72 1.56
C PHE A 27 10.84 5.05 2.71
N THR A 28 11.53 4.72 3.80
CA THR A 28 10.93 4.10 4.99
C THR A 28 9.82 4.97 5.59
N ASP A 29 9.91 6.30 5.50
CA ASP A 29 8.83 7.19 5.94
C ASP A 29 7.56 7.07 5.09
N TYR A 30 7.63 6.61 3.84
CA TYR A 30 6.45 6.43 2.97
C TYR A 30 5.73 5.09 3.19
N LEU A 31 6.11 4.33 4.22
CA LEU A 31 5.37 3.14 4.62
C LEU A 31 4.03 3.53 5.25
N PHE A 32 2.97 2.98 4.67
CA PHE A 32 1.61 3.17 5.17
C PHE A 32 1.35 2.19 6.32
N GLY A 33 0.66 2.66 7.35
CA GLY A 33 0.29 1.86 8.52
C GLY A 33 -0.73 0.75 8.21
N LEU A 34 -0.69 -0.33 8.98
CA LEU A 34 -1.66 -1.42 8.97
C LEU A 34 -2.73 -1.17 10.02
N THR A 35 -3.97 -1.43 9.67
CA THR A 35 -5.09 -1.52 10.60
C THR A 35 -5.04 -2.84 11.39
N PRO A 36 -5.64 -2.92 12.59
CA PRO A 36 -5.82 -4.18 13.30
C PRO A 36 -6.52 -5.26 12.48
N TYR A 37 -7.45 -4.85 11.60
CA TYR A 37 -8.14 -5.75 10.68
C TYR A 37 -7.18 -6.43 9.69
N GLU A 38 -6.27 -5.67 9.06
CA GLU A 38 -5.27 -6.21 8.14
C GLU A 38 -4.31 -7.17 8.84
N VAL A 39 -3.84 -6.80 10.05
CA VAL A 39 -2.96 -7.66 10.85
C VAL A 39 -3.61 -9.01 11.14
N ARG A 40 -4.90 -9.02 11.52
CA ARG A 40 -5.65 -10.27 11.76
C ARG A 40 -5.75 -11.14 10.51
N ARG A 41 -6.01 -10.55 9.35
CA ARG A 41 -6.12 -11.30 8.08
C ARG A 41 -4.81 -11.89 7.63
N ILE A 42 -3.72 -11.11 7.71
CA ILE A 42 -2.39 -11.59 7.37
C ILE A 42 -1.98 -12.74 8.29
N LYS A 43 -2.21 -12.63 9.61
CA LYS A 43 -1.97 -13.73 10.56
C LYS A 43 -2.80 -14.97 10.22
N ALA A 44 -4.08 -14.80 9.88
CA ALA A 44 -4.96 -15.93 9.54
C ALA A 44 -4.51 -16.67 8.27
N GLU A 45 -4.02 -15.95 7.26
CA GLU A 45 -3.54 -16.57 6.01
C GLU A 45 -2.16 -17.24 6.17
N THR A 46 -1.25 -16.57 6.89
CA THR A 46 0.16 -16.97 6.93
C THR A 46 0.50 -17.88 8.10
N GLY A 47 -0.32 -17.89 9.16
CA GLY A 47 -0.01 -18.56 10.42
C GLY A 47 1.05 -17.87 11.27
N LEU A 48 1.66 -16.78 10.76
CA LEU A 48 2.72 -16.05 11.45
C LEU A 48 2.18 -15.24 12.63
N ASP A 49 3.00 -15.10 13.66
CA ASP A 49 2.76 -14.13 14.71
C ASP A 49 3.02 -12.70 14.23
N LYS A 50 2.29 -11.74 14.82
CA LYS A 50 2.36 -10.32 14.44
C LYS A 50 3.81 -9.79 14.40
N ALA A 51 4.63 -10.19 15.38
CA ALA A 51 6.02 -9.73 15.49
C ALA A 51 6.91 -10.23 14.34
N GLU A 52 6.51 -11.30 13.64
CA GLU A 52 7.29 -11.87 12.54
C GLU A 52 7.11 -11.08 11.23
N PHE A 53 5.98 -10.39 11.06
CA PHE A 53 5.67 -9.69 9.82
C PHE A 53 5.38 -8.19 9.97
N THR A 54 5.39 -7.66 11.19
CA THR A 54 5.23 -6.22 11.43
C THR A 54 6.41 -5.62 12.17
N ASP A 55 6.62 -4.33 11.95
CA ASP A 55 7.41 -3.43 12.79
C ASP A 55 6.55 -2.21 13.15
N ASP A 56 6.99 -1.43 14.12
CA ASP A 56 6.39 -0.15 14.46
C ASP A 56 7.43 0.95 14.57
N ASN A 57 7.02 2.17 14.22
CA ASN A 57 7.86 3.35 14.37
C ASN A 57 7.01 4.61 14.59
N ILE A 58 7.70 5.67 15.00
CA ILE A 58 7.14 7.02 15.09
C ILE A 58 7.56 7.79 13.84
N VAL A 59 6.61 8.39 13.13
CA VAL A 59 6.89 9.24 11.98
C VAL A 59 7.17 10.69 12.40
N SER A 60 7.90 11.41 11.55
CA SER A 60 8.19 12.83 11.75
C SER A 60 6.93 13.69 11.61
N GLU A 61 6.92 14.85 12.27
CA GLU A 61 5.82 15.82 12.10
C GLU A 61 5.76 16.38 10.68
N ASP A 62 6.92 16.58 10.06
CA ASP A 62 7.00 17.11 8.69
C ASP A 62 6.37 16.15 7.69
N PHE A 63 6.55 14.83 7.89
CA PHE A 63 5.87 13.82 7.10
C PHE A 63 4.34 13.89 7.27
N LEU A 64 3.83 13.99 8.50
CA LEU A 64 2.39 14.14 8.72
C LEU A 64 1.82 15.43 8.13
N ARG A 65 2.56 16.54 8.23
CA ARG A 65 2.17 17.81 7.60
C ARG A 65 2.12 17.69 6.08
N ALA A 66 3.03 16.94 5.47
CA ALA A 66 2.99 16.66 4.03
C ALA A 66 1.78 15.80 3.64
N LEU A 67 1.45 14.77 4.43
CA LEU A 67 0.25 13.94 4.21
C LEU A 67 -1.04 14.75 4.33
N LEU A 68 -1.15 15.64 5.33
CA LEU A 68 -2.31 16.51 5.54
C LEU A 68 -2.62 17.42 4.34
N LYS A 69 -1.59 17.81 3.58
CA LYS A 69 -1.77 18.58 2.33
C LYS A 69 -2.31 17.73 1.18
N THR A 70 -2.18 16.41 1.26
CA THR A 70 -2.64 15.47 0.23
C THR A 70 -4.06 15.00 0.52
N ASP A 71 -4.29 14.44 1.71
CA ASP A 71 -5.61 14.01 2.18
C ASP A 71 -5.61 13.88 3.71
N LYS A 72 -6.63 14.49 4.33
CA LYS A 72 -6.82 14.46 5.78
C LYS A 72 -7.10 13.05 6.30
N ASN A 73 -7.57 12.11 5.48
CA ASN A 73 -7.81 10.75 5.95
C ASN A 73 -6.56 9.89 6.04
N MET A 74 -5.48 10.22 5.31
CA MET A 74 -4.23 9.46 5.39
C MET A 74 -3.63 9.47 6.79
N ILE A 75 -3.82 10.54 7.57
CA ILE A 75 -3.27 10.64 8.93
C ILE A 75 -3.85 9.59 9.90
N LYS A 76 -5.02 9.01 9.58
CA LYS A 76 -5.66 7.99 10.42
C LYS A 76 -4.80 6.73 10.56
N MET A 77 -3.82 6.55 9.68
CA MET A 77 -2.87 5.44 9.72
C MET A 77 -1.71 5.69 10.69
N PHE A 78 -1.66 6.87 11.31
CA PHE A 78 -0.58 7.35 12.15
C PHE A 78 -1.07 7.94 13.48
N PRO A 79 -1.91 7.22 14.27
CA PRO A 79 -2.37 7.69 15.59
C PRO A 79 -1.18 8.06 16.48
N ASP A 80 -1.20 9.24 17.10
CA ASP A 80 -0.09 9.75 17.91
C ASP A 80 1.28 9.66 17.21
N ARG A 81 1.29 9.82 15.88
CA ARG A 81 2.46 9.67 15.00
C ARG A 81 3.03 8.24 14.94
N ARG A 82 2.38 7.26 15.55
CA ARG A 82 2.79 5.86 15.53
C ARG A 82 2.13 5.12 14.38
N ARG A 83 2.85 4.19 13.76
CA ARG A 83 2.27 3.23 12.83
C ARG A 83 2.82 1.85 13.09
N ILE A 84 2.01 0.83 12.82
CA ILE A 84 2.47 -0.54 12.60
C ILE A 84 2.56 -0.72 11.09
N HIS A 85 3.65 -1.21 10.54
CA HIS A 85 3.79 -1.44 9.10
C HIS A 85 4.31 -2.85 8.82
N LEU A 86 4.28 -3.25 7.54
CA LEU A 86 4.91 -4.50 7.13
C LEU A 86 6.42 -4.44 7.40
N LYS A 87 6.94 -5.50 8.01
CA LYS A 87 8.37 -5.66 8.33
C LYS A 87 9.21 -5.65 7.06
N ILE A 88 10.33 -4.93 7.12
CA ILE A 88 11.29 -4.83 6.02
C ILE A 88 12.57 -5.54 6.41
N LYS A 89 13.04 -6.45 5.55
CA LYS A 89 14.29 -7.19 5.74
C LYS A 89 15.14 -7.03 4.49
N ASN A 90 16.40 -6.62 4.65
CA ASN A 90 17.35 -6.39 3.55
C ASN A 90 16.80 -5.44 2.46
N GLY A 91 16.04 -4.40 2.85
CA GLY A 91 15.44 -3.43 1.92
C GLY A 91 14.20 -3.95 1.18
N GLN A 92 13.65 -5.10 1.57
CA GLN A 92 12.49 -5.72 0.93
C GLN A 92 11.38 -5.98 1.94
N CYS A 93 10.13 -5.84 1.52
CA CYS A 93 8.98 -6.32 2.29
C CYS A 93 9.14 -7.81 2.61
N VAL A 94 8.86 -8.22 3.85
CA VAL A 94 8.94 -9.62 4.30
C VAL A 94 8.08 -10.59 3.48
N PHE A 95 7.05 -10.08 2.82
CA PHE A 95 6.16 -10.88 1.95
C PHE A 95 6.60 -10.90 0.47
N LEU A 96 7.70 -10.26 0.11
CA LEU A 96 8.24 -10.31 -1.24
C LEU A 96 9.02 -11.62 -1.47
N THR A 97 8.77 -12.25 -2.60
CA THR A 97 9.48 -13.44 -3.10
C THR A 97 9.87 -13.22 -4.57
N ASP A 98 10.68 -14.12 -5.14
CA ASP A 98 11.07 -14.08 -6.55
C ASP A 98 9.85 -14.13 -7.51
N SER A 99 8.74 -14.72 -7.06
CA SER A 99 7.47 -14.81 -7.79
C SER A 99 6.52 -13.64 -7.50
N GLY A 100 6.97 -12.63 -6.76
CA GLY A 100 6.16 -11.50 -6.30
C GLY A 100 5.69 -11.64 -4.86
N CYS A 101 4.60 -10.95 -4.52
CA CYS A 101 4.07 -10.97 -3.15
C CYS A 101 3.43 -12.33 -2.82
N GLN A 102 3.88 -12.98 -1.74
CA GLN A 102 3.33 -14.26 -1.29
C GLN A 102 1.92 -14.15 -0.70
N LEU A 103 1.50 -12.95 -0.28
CA LEU A 103 0.12 -12.73 0.16
C LEU A 103 -0.84 -12.83 -1.02
N SER A 104 -1.93 -13.55 -0.79
CA SER A 104 -3.08 -13.55 -1.67
C SER A 104 -3.56 -12.12 -1.90
N ALA A 105 -4.09 -11.88 -3.10
CA ALA A 105 -4.45 -10.54 -3.50
C ALA A 105 -5.49 -9.91 -2.55
N GLU A 106 -6.40 -10.72 -2.00
CA GLU A 106 -7.40 -10.29 -1.03
C GLU A 106 -6.81 -9.83 0.30
N THR A 107 -5.78 -10.52 0.80
CA THR A 107 -5.16 -10.31 2.12
C THR A 107 -4.06 -9.27 2.09
N ARG A 108 -3.59 -8.86 0.90
CA ARG A 108 -2.70 -7.70 0.75
C ARG A 108 -3.31 -6.48 1.47
N PRO A 109 -2.47 -5.67 2.16
CA PRO A 109 -2.92 -4.44 2.81
C PRO A 109 -3.69 -3.52 1.87
N PHE A 110 -4.61 -2.73 2.41
CA PHE A 110 -5.38 -1.72 1.67
C PHE A 110 -4.46 -0.82 0.85
N TYR A 111 -3.36 -0.33 1.44
CA TYR A 111 -2.40 0.49 0.69
C TYR A 111 -1.80 -0.26 -0.50
N CYS A 112 -1.41 -1.53 -0.35
CA CYS A 112 -0.88 -2.33 -1.44
C CYS A 112 -1.91 -2.57 -2.57
N LYS A 113 -3.21 -2.59 -2.23
CA LYS A 113 -4.30 -2.75 -3.19
C LYS A 113 -4.76 -1.44 -3.83
N LEU A 114 -4.57 -0.31 -3.15
CA LEU A 114 -4.91 1.00 -3.66
C LEU A 114 -3.78 1.60 -4.50
N TYR A 115 -2.52 1.40 -4.11
CA TYR A 115 -1.38 2.05 -4.74
C TYR A 115 -1.28 1.73 -6.25
N PRO A 116 -1.07 2.75 -7.12
CA PRO A 116 -0.74 4.14 -6.81
C PRO A 116 -1.95 5.08 -6.72
N PHE A 117 -3.17 4.55 -6.64
CA PHE A 117 -4.38 5.33 -6.54
C PHE A 117 -4.71 5.70 -5.09
N TRP A 118 -5.44 6.80 -4.93
CA TRP A 118 -6.01 7.21 -3.64
C TRP A 118 -7.29 8.00 -3.87
N TYR A 119 -8.07 8.25 -2.81
CA TYR A 119 -9.21 9.16 -2.87
C TYR A 119 -8.96 10.37 -1.98
N SER A 120 -9.10 11.57 -2.53
CA SER A 120 -9.08 12.82 -1.78
C SER A 120 -10.34 13.61 -2.11
N GLU A 121 -11.07 14.04 -1.08
CA GLU A 121 -12.34 14.77 -1.22
C GLU A 121 -13.36 14.08 -2.17
N GLY A 122 -13.40 12.74 -2.11
CA GLY A 122 -14.31 11.91 -2.92
C GLY A 122 -13.89 11.74 -4.39
N ARG A 123 -12.71 12.23 -4.79
CA ARG A 123 -12.17 12.09 -6.14
C ARG A 123 -11.00 11.13 -6.16
N LEU A 124 -10.95 10.28 -7.18
CA LEU A 124 -9.80 9.44 -7.46
C LEU A 124 -8.60 10.33 -7.85
N ILE A 125 -7.49 10.19 -7.14
CA ILE A 125 -6.23 10.87 -7.39
C ILE A 125 -5.13 9.84 -7.62
N LEU A 126 -4.04 10.28 -8.25
CA LEU A 126 -2.84 9.48 -8.48
C LEU A 126 -1.71 9.97 -7.57
N LEU A 127 -1.17 9.06 -6.75
CA LEU A 127 0.06 9.31 -5.99
C LEU A 127 1.24 9.17 -6.94
N LYS A 128 1.81 10.30 -7.36
CA LYS A 128 2.94 10.31 -8.30
C LYS A 128 4.14 9.58 -7.70
N SER A 129 4.71 8.65 -8.47
CA SER A 129 5.91 7.93 -8.05
C SER A 129 6.77 7.59 -9.25
N SER A 130 8.05 7.96 -9.18
CA SER A 130 9.08 7.58 -10.15
C SER A 130 9.38 6.06 -10.16
N PHE A 131 8.95 5.34 -9.12
CA PHE A 131 9.20 3.91 -8.91
C PHE A 131 8.03 3.03 -9.37
N CYS A 132 6.93 3.64 -9.81
CA CYS A 132 5.77 2.91 -10.29
C CYS A 132 5.88 2.69 -11.80
N LEU A 133 6.24 1.47 -12.21
CA LEU A 133 6.34 1.10 -13.63
C LEU A 133 5.01 1.35 -14.40
N ALA A 134 3.87 1.22 -13.72
CA ALA A 134 2.57 1.50 -14.33
C ALA A 134 2.41 2.98 -14.72
N GLN A 135 3.02 3.90 -13.96
CA GLN A 135 3.01 5.34 -14.26
C GLN A 135 3.97 5.72 -15.38
N LYS A 136 5.01 4.90 -15.63
CA LYS A 136 5.98 5.15 -16.70
C LYS A 136 5.27 5.24 -18.06
N ASP A 137 5.50 6.34 -18.77
CA ASP A 137 4.92 6.66 -20.08
C ASP A 137 3.38 6.68 -20.11
N ALA A 138 2.73 6.77 -18.94
CA ALA A 138 1.28 6.85 -18.87
C ALA A 138 0.80 8.30 -19.06
N VAL A 139 -0.07 8.50 -20.04
CA VAL A 139 -0.64 9.81 -20.38
C VAL A 139 -1.93 10.13 -19.60
N SER A 140 -2.48 9.17 -18.85
CA SER A 140 -3.71 9.34 -18.06
C SER A 140 -3.86 8.31 -16.94
N ILE A 141 -4.68 8.62 -15.93
CA ILE A 141 -5.01 7.70 -14.82
C ILE A 141 -5.66 6.40 -15.32
N TYR A 142 -6.55 6.48 -16.31
CA TYR A 142 -7.19 5.32 -16.92
C TYR A 142 -6.20 4.37 -17.60
N ARG A 143 -5.10 4.89 -18.17
CA ARG A 143 -4.04 4.06 -18.75
C ARG A 143 -3.30 3.27 -17.66
N ILE A 144 -3.08 3.89 -16.50
CA ILE A 144 -2.45 3.25 -15.34
C ILE A 144 -3.38 2.18 -14.76
N MET A 145 -4.67 2.48 -14.62
CA MET A 145 -5.70 1.53 -14.18
C MET A 145 -5.72 0.30 -15.08
N ARG A 146 -5.78 0.50 -16.41
CA ARG A 146 -5.75 -0.61 -17.37
C ARG A 146 -4.50 -1.48 -17.25
N LYS A 147 -3.32 -0.86 -17.12
CA LYS A 147 -2.06 -1.59 -16.90
C LYS A 147 -2.17 -2.47 -15.65
N LEU A 148 -2.65 -1.90 -14.56
CA LEU A 148 -2.81 -2.57 -13.27
C LEU A 148 -4.08 -3.43 -13.18
N GLY A 149 -4.89 -3.55 -14.23
CA GLY A 149 -6.18 -4.25 -14.17
C GLY A 149 -7.14 -3.71 -13.10
N ALA A 150 -7.02 -2.44 -12.72
CA ALA A 150 -7.85 -1.81 -11.69
C ALA A 150 -9.13 -1.22 -12.28
N GLU A 151 -10.23 -1.35 -11.55
CA GLU A 151 -11.52 -0.72 -11.85
C GLU A 151 -11.87 0.32 -10.78
N GLU A 152 -12.51 1.43 -11.15
CA GLU A 152 -12.76 2.54 -10.23
C GLU A 152 -13.68 2.13 -9.06
N ASP A 153 -14.71 1.34 -9.34
CA ASP A 153 -15.63 0.84 -8.31
C ASP A 153 -14.91 -0.05 -7.28
N GLU A 154 -13.98 -0.88 -7.71
CA GLU A 154 -13.17 -1.72 -6.82
C GLU A 154 -12.22 -0.87 -5.97
N LEU A 155 -11.54 0.11 -6.58
CA LEU A 155 -10.67 1.04 -5.84
C LEU A 155 -11.46 1.83 -4.79
N LYS A 156 -12.68 2.25 -5.13
CA LYS A 156 -13.57 2.95 -4.22
C LYS A 156 -13.98 2.05 -3.05
N GLU A 157 -14.38 0.82 -3.32
CA GLU A 157 -14.75 -0.15 -2.28
C GLU A 157 -13.56 -0.42 -1.33
N ILE A 158 -12.36 -0.62 -1.87
CA ILE A 158 -11.15 -0.82 -1.08
C ILE A 158 -10.87 0.40 -0.19
N TYR A 159 -11.02 1.62 -0.72
CA TYR A 159 -10.83 2.85 0.04
C TYR A 159 -11.87 3.03 1.15
N GLU A 160 -13.15 2.77 0.88
CA GLU A 160 -14.21 2.86 1.88
C GLU A 160 -13.99 1.84 3.02
N ASN A 161 -13.58 0.63 2.69
CA ASN A 161 -13.20 -0.39 3.66
C ASN A 161 -12.00 0.03 4.51
N PHE A 162 -10.99 0.66 3.89
CA PHE A 162 -9.88 1.27 4.61
C PHE A 162 -10.36 2.33 5.61
N ILE A 163 -11.20 3.27 5.18
CA ILE A 163 -11.72 4.33 6.05
C ILE A 163 -12.50 3.75 7.23
N LYS A 164 -13.26 2.67 7.00
CA LYS A 164 -13.98 1.96 8.06
C LYS A 164 -13.01 1.31 9.05
N ALA A 165 -12.01 0.57 8.56
CA ALA A 165 -11.03 -0.11 9.40
C ALA A 165 -10.14 0.87 10.19
N ALA A 166 -9.78 2.01 9.59
CA ALA A 166 -8.95 3.03 10.21
C ALA A 166 -9.67 3.81 11.33
N ARG A 167 -10.99 3.68 11.49
CA ARG A 167 -11.74 4.21 12.65
C ARG A 167 -11.59 3.35 13.91
N GLU A 168 -11.09 2.13 13.77
CA GLU A 168 -10.86 1.19 14.87
C GLU A 168 -9.43 1.28 15.44
N ILE A 169 -8.63 2.23 14.92
CA ILE A 169 -7.27 2.54 15.36
C ILE A 169 -7.33 3.64 16.41
#